data_AF-A0A7V4HWR0-F1
#
_entry.id   AF-A0A7V4HWR0-F1
#
_cell.length_a   1.000
_cell.length_b   1.000
_cell.length_c   1.000
_cell.angle_alpha   90.00
_cell.angle_beta   90.00
_cell.angle_gamma   90.00
#
_symmetry.space_group_name_H-M   'P 1'
#
loop_
_entity.id
_entity.type
_entity.pdbx_description
1 polymer ?
#
loop_
_entity_poly.entity_id
_entity_poly.type
_entity_poly.pdbx_seq_one_letter_code
_entity_poly.pdbx_strand_id
1 'polypeptide(L)'
;MIAAILAVFAIACGASCALSFAMRWIAPRFGLVDRPDDFRKLHQQPIPLGGGLAVFVASAVVAIVASLVPNPLRDDLLAETADLWPLLVAGLVIVVVGLLDDWVGLRGRQKFLGQVLAASILVAGGFSIQRIVLFGFPIDLGALGFVFALFWLVGAINSVNLLDGMDGFAATLGIILSLATALIAAVTGHFGVAILAVVFAGSLAGFLWWNLPPASIFLGDAGSMLIGLVVGTLAIAASVKGPGTVLLAAPLAVWTIPVLDSAAAILRRRLTGRSVYSTDRSHLHHCLLDRFGSNPRVLAMVAVLCLVTAGGALASQFYRNDLVALITSGAVVSIVVTTGLFGRAECFLLVHSVRSLGRSMVRPIAPKDAHRSKAAVADQSVVRLQGSRRWEILWETLVESAEKLCLSRIRFDVNMPALRERFHASWRRKAQQPDDERRWSLIAPLVSHGKLIGHIAIEGEIGGETRDENAAATPAENGDDRPSTPLVERLDQVAEMLDGVHGLLDAVGELAVAAPRVLRRSSRKPGKKSKNKPLPVSQAGPDPLLVGPRPDGEPAPPENPDGT
;
A
#
# COMPACT_ATOMS: atom_id res chain seq x y z
N MET A 1 21.26 25.09 -26.79
CA MET A 1 20.89 23.85 -26.07
C MET A 1 20.07 24.14 -24.81
N ILE A 2 20.61 24.78 -23.76
CA ILE A 2 19.88 25.05 -22.49
C ILE A 2 18.52 25.74 -22.72
N ALA A 3 18.48 26.81 -23.53
CA ALA A 3 17.23 27.50 -23.85
C ALA A 3 16.17 26.58 -24.49
N ALA A 4 16.59 25.64 -25.35
CA ALA A 4 15.69 24.68 -25.97
C ALA A 4 15.17 23.64 -24.95
N ILE A 5 16.01 23.20 -24.01
CA ILE A 5 15.62 22.31 -22.90
C ILE A 5 14.57 23.00 -22.01
N LEU A 6 14.79 24.27 -21.66
CA LEU A 6 13.82 25.07 -20.90
C LEU A 6 12.52 25.29 -21.69
N ALA A 7 12.60 25.47 -23.01
CA ALA A 7 11.43 25.61 -23.86
C ALA A 7 10.59 24.32 -23.89
N VAL A 8 11.18 23.14 -24.09
CA VAL A 8 10.42 21.88 -24.09
C VAL A 8 9.83 21.57 -22.71
N PHE A 9 10.52 21.92 -21.62
CA PHE A 9 9.94 21.86 -20.27
C PHE A 9 8.70 22.74 -20.15
N ALA A 10 8.80 24.01 -20.55
CA ALA A 10 7.72 24.98 -20.46
C ALA A 10 6.53 24.59 -21.35
N ILE A 11 6.78 24.10 -22.56
CA ILE A 11 5.75 23.60 -23.49
C ILE A 11 5.04 22.38 -22.90
N ALA A 12 5.77 21.42 -22.36
CA ALA A 12 5.20 20.24 -21.69
C ALA A 12 4.36 20.63 -20.46
N CYS A 13 4.84 21.59 -19.67
CA CYS A 13 4.12 22.16 -18.54
C CYS A 13 2.81 22.83 -18.98
N GLY A 14 2.86 23.71 -19.98
CA GLY A 14 1.67 24.36 -20.53
C GLY A 14 0.66 23.36 -21.10
N ALA A 15 1.13 22.38 -21.88
CA ALA A 15 0.29 21.34 -22.47
C ALA A 15 -0.40 20.48 -21.40
N SER A 16 0.34 20.03 -20.39
CA SER A 16 -0.22 19.23 -19.29
C SER A 16 -1.18 20.05 -18.42
N CYS A 17 -0.88 21.33 -18.16
CA CYS A 17 -1.77 22.22 -17.43
C CYS A 17 -3.11 22.39 -18.16
N ALA A 18 -3.08 22.62 -19.49
CA ALA A 18 -4.27 22.75 -20.31
C ALA A 18 -5.07 21.43 -20.40
N LEU A 19 -4.41 20.31 -20.61
CA LEU A 19 -5.05 18.98 -20.65
C LEU A 19 -5.66 18.61 -19.29
N SER A 20 -4.96 18.90 -18.19
CA SER A 20 -5.48 18.67 -16.83
C SER A 20 -6.72 19.51 -16.56
N PHE A 21 -6.72 20.77 -17.00
CA PHE A 21 -7.91 21.62 -16.94
C PHE A 21 -9.07 21.03 -17.74
N ALA A 22 -8.84 20.58 -18.98
CA ALA A 22 -9.87 19.93 -19.79
C ALA A 22 -10.41 18.65 -19.13
N MET A 23 -9.52 17.82 -18.56
CA MET A 23 -9.88 16.57 -17.89
C MET A 23 -10.79 16.78 -16.67
N ARG A 24 -10.70 17.93 -15.98
CA ARG A 24 -11.64 18.27 -14.89
C ARG A 24 -13.09 18.31 -15.34
N TRP A 25 -13.35 18.70 -16.59
CA TRP A 25 -14.69 18.76 -17.17
C TRP A 25 -15.10 17.47 -17.88
N ILE A 26 -14.13 16.74 -18.43
CA ILE A 26 -14.36 15.54 -19.23
C ILE A 26 -14.55 14.31 -18.34
N ALA A 27 -13.68 14.09 -17.35
CA ALA A 27 -13.69 12.87 -16.54
C ALA A 27 -15.03 12.60 -15.82
N PRO A 28 -15.73 13.61 -15.25
CA PRO A 28 -17.05 13.41 -14.67
C PRO A 28 -18.10 12.87 -15.64
N ARG A 29 -18.03 13.24 -16.92
CA ARG A 29 -18.97 12.76 -17.95
C ARG A 29 -18.82 11.27 -18.25
N PHE A 30 -17.64 10.71 -17.99
CA PHE A 30 -17.35 9.29 -18.17
C PHE A 30 -17.43 8.48 -16.86
N GLY A 31 -17.79 9.13 -15.74
CA GLY A 31 -17.83 8.49 -14.43
C GLY A 31 -16.45 8.24 -13.79
N LEU A 32 -15.38 8.81 -14.36
CA LEU A 32 -14.02 8.79 -13.80
C LEU A 32 -13.91 9.84 -12.69
N VAL A 33 -14.51 9.54 -11.54
CA VAL A 33 -14.56 10.45 -10.39
C VAL A 33 -14.34 9.67 -9.10
N ASP A 34 -13.44 10.17 -8.26
CA ASP A 34 -13.27 9.65 -6.92
C ASP A 34 -14.32 10.24 -5.99
N ARG A 35 -15.29 9.42 -5.57
CA ARG A 35 -16.36 9.85 -4.66
C ARG A 35 -15.94 9.71 -3.19
N PRO A 36 -16.26 10.69 -2.33
CA PRO A 36 -15.92 10.64 -0.91
C PRO A 36 -16.64 9.46 -0.23
N ASP A 37 -15.98 8.84 0.72
CA ASP A 37 -16.57 7.90 1.68
C ASP A 37 -16.26 8.41 3.08
N ASP A 38 -17.29 8.79 3.87
CA ASP A 38 -17.19 9.51 5.16
C ASP A 38 -16.28 8.84 6.22
N PHE A 39 -15.88 7.59 5.97
CA PHE A 39 -15.12 6.74 6.89
C PHE A 39 -13.69 6.52 6.43
N ARG A 40 -13.40 6.78 5.15
CA ARG A 40 -12.14 6.46 4.51
C ARG A 40 -11.56 7.76 3.90
N LYS A 41 -12.09 8.41 2.88
CA LYS A 41 -11.43 9.53 2.17
C LYS A 41 -11.47 10.85 2.95
N LEU A 42 -10.42 11.66 2.75
CA LEU A 42 -10.24 12.96 3.42
C LEU A 42 -10.93 14.13 2.70
N HIS A 43 -11.35 13.93 1.44
CA HIS A 43 -12.08 14.93 0.66
C HIS A 43 -13.59 14.82 0.90
N GLN A 44 -14.29 15.95 0.78
CA GLN A 44 -15.74 16.04 1.00
C GLN A 44 -16.54 16.16 -0.30
N GLN A 45 -15.88 16.39 -1.43
CA GLN A 45 -16.52 16.56 -2.74
C GLN A 45 -15.94 15.55 -3.74
N PRO A 46 -16.73 15.06 -4.72
CA PRO A 46 -16.22 14.17 -5.75
C PRO A 46 -15.13 14.86 -6.60
N ILE A 47 -13.93 14.27 -6.68
CA ILE A 47 -12.79 14.85 -7.41
C ILE A 47 -12.54 14.05 -8.70
N PRO A 48 -12.41 14.70 -9.87
CA PRO A 48 -12.12 14.03 -11.13
C PRO A 48 -10.84 13.19 -11.12
N LEU A 49 -10.87 12.02 -11.75
CA LEU A 49 -9.71 11.14 -12.00
C LEU A 49 -9.30 11.25 -13.47
N GLY A 50 -8.08 11.70 -13.76
CA GLY A 50 -7.65 11.89 -15.15
C GLY A 50 -6.29 12.56 -15.33
N GLY A 51 -5.62 12.93 -14.24
CA GLY A 51 -4.30 13.56 -14.27
C GLY A 51 -3.25 12.73 -15.01
N GLY A 52 -3.21 11.42 -14.76
CA GLY A 52 -2.27 10.52 -15.43
C GLY A 52 -2.36 10.52 -16.95
N LEU A 53 -3.59 10.55 -17.49
CA LEU A 53 -3.80 10.64 -18.93
C LEU A 53 -3.31 11.99 -19.49
N ALA A 54 -3.60 13.10 -18.79
CA ALA A 54 -3.13 14.43 -19.19
C ALA A 54 -1.59 14.50 -19.22
N VAL A 55 -0.92 13.97 -18.20
CA VAL A 55 0.55 13.90 -18.13
C VAL A 55 1.12 13.05 -19.26
N PHE A 56 0.56 11.86 -19.51
CA PHE A 56 1.01 10.98 -20.60
C PHE A 56 0.86 11.65 -21.97
N VAL A 57 -0.31 12.18 -22.29
CA VAL A 57 -0.56 12.81 -23.59
C VAL A 57 0.34 14.03 -23.78
N ALA A 58 0.50 14.89 -22.76
CA ALA A 58 1.38 16.05 -22.84
C ALA A 58 2.84 15.64 -23.12
N SER A 59 3.38 14.71 -22.33
CA SER A 59 4.75 14.24 -22.48
C SER A 59 5.00 13.54 -23.81
N ALA A 60 4.07 12.67 -24.24
CA ALA A 60 4.17 11.95 -25.51
C ALA A 60 4.13 12.91 -26.70
N VAL A 61 3.16 13.83 -26.74
CA VAL A 61 3.02 14.79 -27.84
C VAL A 61 4.25 15.70 -27.92
N VAL A 62 4.73 16.23 -26.80
CA VAL A 62 5.91 17.11 -26.81
C VAL A 62 7.16 16.35 -27.23
N ALA A 63 7.38 15.11 -26.76
CA ALA A 63 8.52 14.29 -27.17
C ALA A 63 8.48 13.96 -28.67
N ILE A 64 7.31 13.60 -29.22
CA ILE A 64 7.14 13.31 -30.65
C ILE A 64 7.34 14.58 -31.49
N VAL A 65 6.75 15.70 -31.10
CA VAL A 65 6.92 16.96 -31.85
C VAL A 65 8.38 17.41 -31.82
N ALA A 66 9.07 17.28 -30.69
CA ALA A 66 10.48 17.61 -30.57
C ALA A 66 11.40 16.67 -31.38
N SER A 67 10.99 15.45 -31.72
CA SER A 67 11.76 14.57 -32.61
C SER A 67 11.45 14.80 -34.10
N LEU A 68 10.27 15.32 -34.43
CA LEU A 68 9.84 15.56 -35.81
C LEU A 68 10.21 16.95 -36.34
N VAL A 69 10.12 17.99 -35.50
CA VAL A 69 10.34 19.38 -35.92
C VAL A 69 11.83 19.75 -35.81
N PRO A 70 12.43 20.45 -36.79
CA PRO A 70 13.80 20.93 -36.70
C PRO A 70 14.01 21.81 -35.45
N ASN A 71 14.85 21.34 -34.53
CA ASN A 71 15.22 22.08 -33.33
C ASN A 71 16.59 21.58 -32.81
N PRO A 72 17.26 22.34 -31.93
CA PRO A 72 18.61 22.00 -31.44
C PRO A 72 18.70 20.71 -30.60
N LEU A 73 17.58 20.07 -30.24
CA LEU A 73 17.51 18.84 -29.44
C LEU A 73 17.16 17.61 -30.30
N ARG A 74 16.80 17.83 -31.58
CA ARG A 74 16.28 16.78 -32.46
C ARG A 74 17.28 15.66 -32.63
N ASP A 75 18.54 15.97 -32.91
CA ASP A 75 19.53 14.93 -33.22
C ASP A 75 19.86 14.07 -31.99
N ASP A 76 19.91 14.67 -30.79
CA ASP A 76 20.06 13.95 -29.52
C ASP A 76 18.86 13.04 -29.21
N LEU A 77 17.63 13.49 -29.53
CA LEU A 77 16.43 12.68 -29.42
C LEU A 77 16.39 11.55 -30.46
N LEU A 78 16.84 11.82 -31.69
CA LEU A 78 16.89 10.85 -32.78
C LEU A 78 17.93 9.76 -32.54
N ALA A 79 19.07 10.10 -31.93
CA ALA A 79 20.10 9.13 -31.55
C ALA A 79 19.54 8.02 -30.64
N GLU A 80 18.59 8.37 -29.76
CA GLU A 80 17.93 7.46 -28.81
C GLU A 80 16.46 7.16 -29.21
N THR A 81 16.10 7.32 -30.50
CA THR A 81 14.69 7.09 -30.94
C THR A 81 14.22 5.66 -30.77
N ALA A 82 15.12 4.69 -30.87
CA ALA A 82 14.81 3.28 -30.63
C ALA A 82 14.24 3.06 -29.22
N ASP A 83 14.68 3.87 -28.25
CA ASP A 83 14.26 3.80 -26.85
C ASP A 83 12.92 4.52 -26.61
N LEU A 84 12.56 5.49 -27.44
CA LEU A 84 11.32 6.27 -27.31
C LEU A 84 10.07 5.41 -27.56
N TRP A 85 10.08 4.55 -28.58
CA TRP A 85 8.87 3.81 -28.96
C TRP A 85 8.40 2.78 -27.93
N PRO A 86 9.28 1.90 -27.40
CA PRO A 86 8.90 0.98 -26.34
C PRO A 86 8.37 1.72 -25.11
N LEU A 87 8.95 2.88 -24.76
CA LEU A 87 8.49 3.71 -23.65
C LEU A 87 7.08 4.25 -23.86
N LEU A 88 6.77 4.77 -25.06
CA LEU A 88 5.44 5.29 -25.37
C LEU A 88 4.37 4.18 -25.42
N VAL A 89 4.70 3.01 -25.98
CA VAL A 89 3.79 1.87 -26.02
C VAL A 89 3.54 1.32 -24.61
N ALA A 90 4.59 1.13 -23.81
CA ALA A 90 4.46 0.69 -22.42
C ALA A 90 3.70 1.73 -21.57
N GLY A 91 3.96 3.03 -21.80
CA GLY A 91 3.23 4.13 -21.17
C GLY A 91 1.75 4.14 -21.52
N LEU A 92 1.39 3.88 -22.78
CA LEU A 92 -0.01 3.74 -23.17
C LEU A 92 -0.68 2.55 -22.47
N VAL A 93 -0.01 1.39 -22.43
CA VAL A 93 -0.50 0.20 -21.72
C VAL A 93 -0.73 0.52 -20.24
N ILE A 94 0.23 1.16 -19.56
CA ILE A 94 0.11 1.43 -18.12
C ILE A 94 -0.99 2.45 -17.81
N VAL A 95 -1.15 3.47 -18.65
CA VAL A 95 -2.23 4.45 -18.52
C VAL A 95 -3.58 3.81 -18.74
N VAL A 96 -3.73 2.95 -19.75
CA VAL A 96 -4.98 2.20 -19.99
C VAL A 96 -5.31 1.30 -18.80
N VAL A 97 -4.32 0.55 -18.28
CA VAL A 97 -4.52 -0.32 -17.11
C VAL A 97 -4.95 0.51 -15.89
N GLY A 98 -4.29 1.63 -15.63
CA GLY A 98 -4.63 2.48 -14.50
C GLY A 98 -5.98 3.18 -14.67
N LEU A 99 -6.36 3.64 -15.86
CA LEU A 99 -7.69 4.21 -16.13
C LEU A 99 -8.79 3.16 -15.97
N LEU A 100 -8.53 1.91 -16.37
CA LEU A 100 -9.45 0.80 -16.12
C LEU A 100 -9.58 0.53 -14.62
N ASP A 101 -8.49 0.60 -13.85
CA ASP A 101 -8.53 0.47 -12.39
C ASP A 101 -9.32 1.60 -11.73
N ASP A 102 -9.07 2.84 -12.13
CA ASP A 102 -9.79 4.03 -11.68
C ASP A 102 -11.29 3.96 -12.01
N TRP A 103 -11.68 3.28 -13.10
CA TRP A 103 -13.07 3.19 -13.54
C TRP A 103 -13.85 2.02 -12.94
N VAL A 104 -13.28 0.80 -12.93
CA VAL A 104 -14.00 -0.42 -12.52
C VAL A 104 -13.44 -1.09 -11.26
N GLY A 105 -12.30 -0.64 -10.73
CA GLY A 105 -11.65 -1.24 -9.57
C GLY A 105 -11.14 -2.66 -9.86
N LEU A 106 -10.00 -2.76 -10.54
CA LEU A 106 -9.39 -4.04 -10.91
C LEU A 106 -8.93 -4.82 -9.68
N ARG A 107 -8.95 -6.16 -9.80
CA ARG A 107 -8.33 -7.03 -8.80
C ARG A 107 -6.81 -6.85 -8.87
N GLY A 108 -6.13 -6.90 -7.72
CA GLY A 108 -4.67 -6.72 -7.66
C GLY A 108 -3.86 -7.61 -8.62
N ARG A 109 -4.33 -8.83 -8.93
CA ARG A 109 -3.69 -9.70 -9.93
C ARG A 109 -3.83 -9.20 -11.37
N GLN A 110 -4.97 -8.58 -11.71
CA GLN A 110 -5.22 -8.01 -13.04
C GLN A 110 -4.36 -6.77 -13.25
N LYS A 111 -4.31 -5.89 -12.25
CA LYS A 111 -3.41 -4.73 -12.22
C LYS A 111 -1.95 -5.13 -12.38
N PHE A 112 -1.50 -6.12 -11.60
CA PHE A 112 -0.15 -6.64 -11.67
C PHE A 112 0.20 -7.24 -13.05
N LEU A 113 -0.73 -7.97 -13.68
CA LEU A 113 -0.51 -8.51 -15.03
C LEU A 113 -0.29 -7.39 -16.06
N GLY A 114 -1.06 -6.30 -15.97
CA GLY A 114 -0.88 -5.12 -16.81
C GLY A 114 0.47 -4.43 -16.60
N GLN A 115 0.93 -4.35 -15.35
CA GLN A 115 2.27 -3.83 -15.02
C GLN A 115 3.39 -4.70 -15.61
N VAL A 116 3.28 -6.03 -15.48
CA VAL A 116 4.24 -6.98 -16.05
C VAL A 116 4.26 -6.89 -17.58
N LEU A 117 3.10 -6.73 -18.22
CA LEU A 117 3.00 -6.54 -19.67
C LEU A 117 3.72 -5.27 -20.11
N ALA A 118 3.46 -4.13 -19.47
CA ALA A 118 4.14 -2.88 -19.78
C ALA A 118 5.66 -2.99 -19.57
N ALA A 119 6.09 -3.60 -18.46
CA ALA A 119 7.52 -3.82 -18.20
C ALA A 119 8.17 -4.77 -19.23
N SER A 120 7.44 -5.78 -19.70
CA SER A 120 7.95 -6.71 -20.72
C SER A 120 8.13 -6.05 -22.09
N ILE A 121 7.26 -5.08 -22.44
CA ILE A 121 7.42 -4.28 -23.67
C ILE A 121 8.73 -3.50 -23.62
N LEU A 122 9.05 -2.87 -22.48
CA LEU A 122 10.32 -2.15 -22.29
C LEU A 122 11.52 -3.08 -22.37
N VAL A 123 11.45 -4.22 -21.68
CA VAL A 123 12.55 -5.19 -21.66
C VAL A 123 12.80 -5.79 -23.04
N ALA A 124 11.74 -6.07 -23.80
CA ALA A 124 11.82 -6.49 -25.20
C ALA A 124 12.34 -5.37 -26.13
N GLY A 125 12.07 -4.11 -25.78
CA GLY A 125 12.60 -2.92 -26.43
C GLY A 125 14.06 -2.60 -26.11
N GLY A 126 14.74 -3.41 -25.29
CA GLY A 126 16.17 -3.27 -25.01
C GLY A 126 16.50 -2.71 -23.63
N PHE A 127 15.51 -2.24 -22.86
CA PHE A 127 15.69 -1.74 -21.48
C PHE A 127 15.99 -2.90 -20.51
N SER A 128 17.23 -3.39 -20.54
CA SER A 128 17.72 -4.54 -19.78
C SER A 128 19.00 -4.21 -19.01
N ILE A 129 19.22 -4.90 -17.89
CA ILE A 129 20.42 -4.74 -17.06
C ILE A 129 21.35 -5.91 -17.40
N GLN A 130 22.25 -5.75 -18.37
CA GLN A 130 23.08 -6.88 -18.83
C GLN A 130 24.29 -7.12 -17.94
N ARG A 131 24.84 -6.05 -17.35
CA ARG A 131 25.99 -6.08 -16.45
C ARG A 131 25.75 -5.13 -15.28
N ILE A 132 26.17 -5.53 -14.09
CA ILE A 132 26.19 -4.68 -12.89
C ILE A 132 27.64 -4.53 -12.44
N VAL A 133 28.04 -3.33 -12.03
CA VAL A 133 29.31 -3.15 -11.31
C VAL A 133 29.01 -3.07 -9.82
N LEU A 134 29.56 -4.01 -9.05
CA LEU A 134 29.43 -4.06 -7.61
C LEU A 134 30.81 -3.97 -6.97
N PHE A 135 31.05 -2.91 -6.18
CA PHE A 135 32.37 -2.64 -5.55
C PHE A 135 33.55 -2.63 -6.54
N GLY A 136 33.32 -2.13 -7.76
CA GLY A 136 34.33 -2.11 -8.82
C GLY A 136 34.47 -3.42 -9.60
N PHE A 137 33.75 -4.49 -9.23
CA PHE A 137 33.75 -5.76 -9.96
C PHE A 137 32.55 -5.83 -10.92
N PRO A 138 32.79 -5.97 -12.25
CA PRO A 138 31.72 -6.20 -13.20
C PRO A 138 31.18 -7.63 -13.08
N ILE A 139 29.86 -7.75 -13.02
CA ILE A 139 29.11 -9.00 -12.99
C ILE A 139 28.19 -9.03 -14.21
N ASP A 140 28.45 -9.94 -15.14
CA ASP A 140 27.57 -10.19 -16.29
C ASP A 140 26.36 -11.03 -15.85
N LEU A 141 25.16 -10.53 -16.11
CA LEU A 141 23.90 -11.17 -15.71
C LEU A 141 23.32 -12.08 -16.79
N GLY A 142 23.67 -11.85 -18.06
CA GLY A 142 23.08 -12.58 -19.20
C GLY A 142 21.55 -12.55 -19.15
N ALA A 143 20.91 -13.73 -19.23
CA ALA A 143 19.46 -13.85 -19.17
C ALA A 143 18.82 -13.38 -17.85
N LEU A 144 19.57 -13.39 -16.74
CA LEU A 144 19.07 -12.85 -15.46
C LEU A 144 18.87 -11.34 -15.53
N GLY A 145 19.55 -10.65 -16.46
CA GLY A 145 19.41 -9.21 -16.67
C GLY A 145 17.98 -8.78 -17.03
N PHE A 146 17.28 -9.62 -17.79
CA PHE A 146 15.86 -9.39 -18.13
C PHE A 146 14.97 -9.53 -16.90
N VAL A 147 15.23 -10.53 -16.04
CA VAL A 147 14.47 -10.76 -14.80
C VAL A 147 14.67 -9.60 -13.83
N PHE A 148 15.91 -9.11 -13.69
CA PHE A 148 16.22 -7.96 -12.85
C PHE A 148 15.57 -6.67 -13.37
N ALA A 149 15.58 -6.43 -14.69
CA ALA A 149 14.91 -5.28 -15.27
C ALA A 149 13.39 -5.32 -15.07
N LEU A 150 12.75 -6.49 -15.26
CA LEU A 150 11.32 -6.67 -14.97
C LEU A 150 11.01 -6.41 -13.49
N PHE A 151 11.81 -6.98 -12.58
CA PHE A 151 11.63 -6.76 -11.15
C PHE A 151 11.79 -5.29 -10.77
N TRP A 152 12.80 -4.62 -11.30
CA TRP A 152 13.03 -3.19 -11.10
C TRP A 152 11.84 -2.36 -11.59
N LEU A 153 11.40 -2.55 -12.83
CA LEU A 153 10.33 -1.76 -13.44
C LEU A 153 9.00 -1.98 -12.71
N VAL A 154 8.61 -3.23 -12.44
CA VAL A 154 7.38 -3.53 -11.70
C VAL A 154 7.47 -3.04 -10.26
N GLY A 155 8.65 -3.12 -9.64
CA GLY A 155 8.92 -2.56 -8.32
C GLY A 155 8.78 -1.04 -8.30
N ALA A 156 9.33 -0.34 -9.30
CA ALA A 156 9.25 1.10 -9.48
C ALA A 156 7.80 1.58 -9.66
N ILE A 157 7.04 0.91 -10.54
CA ILE A 157 5.60 1.16 -10.74
C ILE A 157 4.83 1.04 -9.42
N ASN A 158 4.98 -0.10 -8.73
CA ASN A 158 4.28 -0.31 -7.47
C ASN A 158 4.74 0.64 -6.37
N SER A 159 6.01 1.05 -6.39
CA SER A 159 6.54 1.92 -5.34
C SER A 159 5.95 3.32 -5.40
N VAL A 160 5.86 3.89 -6.60
CA VAL A 160 5.22 5.21 -6.77
C VAL A 160 3.70 5.09 -6.56
N ASN A 161 3.09 4.01 -7.02
CA ASN A 161 1.67 3.80 -6.83
C ASN A 161 1.27 3.71 -5.35
N LEU A 162 2.05 3.01 -4.52
CA LEU A 162 1.80 2.93 -3.08
C LEU A 162 1.99 4.29 -2.37
N LEU A 163 2.78 5.19 -2.94
CA LEU A 163 3.01 6.52 -2.39
C LEU A 163 1.91 7.53 -2.74
N ASP A 164 1.13 7.29 -3.80
CA ASP A 164 0.09 8.21 -4.29
C ASP A 164 -1.19 8.17 -3.43
N GLY A 165 -1.08 8.70 -2.20
CA GLY A 165 -2.20 8.82 -1.27
C GLY A 165 -2.40 10.23 -0.70
N MET A 166 -1.64 11.21 -1.19
CA MET A 166 -1.70 12.61 -0.78
C MET A 166 -1.61 13.53 -2.00
N ASP A 167 -2.47 14.56 -2.00
CA ASP A 167 -2.46 15.66 -2.96
C ASP A 167 -1.05 16.22 -3.21
N GLY A 168 -0.62 16.23 -4.47
CA GLY A 168 0.66 16.79 -4.91
C GLY A 168 1.88 15.91 -4.62
N PHE A 169 1.74 14.81 -3.87
CA PHE A 169 2.88 14.02 -3.40
C PHE A 169 3.58 13.27 -4.53
N ALA A 170 2.86 12.40 -5.26
CA ALA A 170 3.43 11.59 -6.32
C ALA A 170 3.96 12.47 -7.48
N ALA A 171 3.25 13.56 -7.82
CA ALA A 171 3.69 14.50 -8.84
C ALA A 171 4.98 15.24 -8.45
N THR A 172 5.09 15.76 -7.22
CA THR A 172 6.32 16.42 -6.74
C THR A 172 7.49 15.46 -6.72
N LEU A 173 7.28 14.25 -6.21
CA LEU A 173 8.29 13.21 -6.22
C LEU A 173 8.72 12.88 -7.65
N GLY A 174 7.77 12.66 -8.55
CA GLY A 174 8.05 12.39 -9.96
C GLY A 174 8.87 13.49 -10.63
N ILE A 175 8.60 14.77 -10.33
CA ILE A 175 9.41 15.91 -10.83
C ILE A 175 10.85 15.80 -10.33
N ILE A 176 11.06 15.59 -9.03
CA ILE A 176 12.40 15.50 -8.44
C ILE A 176 13.17 14.32 -9.03
N LEU A 177 12.56 13.14 -9.10
CA LEU A 177 13.21 11.94 -9.64
C LEU A 177 13.53 12.11 -11.13
N SER A 178 12.63 12.74 -11.90
CA SER A 178 12.83 12.99 -13.34
C SER A 178 13.97 14.00 -13.56
N LEU A 179 14.00 15.11 -12.83
CA LEU A 179 15.08 16.10 -12.94
C LEU A 179 16.43 15.54 -12.47
N ALA A 180 16.45 14.75 -11.40
CA ALA A 180 17.65 14.04 -10.97
C ALA A 180 18.17 13.10 -12.06
N THR A 181 17.27 12.33 -12.66
CA THR A 181 17.58 11.42 -13.78
C THR A 181 18.09 12.20 -14.99
N ALA A 182 17.48 13.36 -15.31
CA ALA A 182 17.92 14.23 -16.39
C ALA A 182 19.35 14.73 -16.20
N LEU A 183 19.69 15.17 -14.99
CA LEU A 183 21.03 15.63 -14.64
C LEU A 183 22.05 14.48 -14.71
N ILE A 184 21.70 13.30 -14.19
CA ILE A 184 22.56 12.11 -14.28
C ILE A 184 22.80 11.77 -15.75
N ALA A 185 21.74 11.67 -16.56
CA ALA A 185 21.81 11.36 -17.98
C ALA A 185 22.66 12.37 -18.76
N ALA A 186 22.51 13.67 -18.47
CA ALA A 186 23.33 14.71 -19.09
C ALA A 186 24.82 14.58 -18.73
N VAL A 187 25.15 14.23 -17.49
CA VAL A 187 26.54 14.01 -17.05
C VAL A 187 27.13 12.71 -17.62
N THR A 188 26.30 11.71 -17.91
CA THR A 188 26.73 10.44 -18.52
C THR A 188 26.75 10.45 -20.04
N GLY A 189 26.29 11.53 -20.68
CA GLY A 189 26.30 11.71 -22.15
C GLY A 189 25.01 11.25 -22.85
N HIS A 190 24.00 10.81 -22.09
CA HIS A 190 22.71 10.33 -22.60
C HIS A 190 21.72 11.50 -22.75
N PHE A 191 22.00 12.41 -23.69
CA PHE A 191 21.23 13.66 -23.84
C PHE A 191 19.76 13.41 -24.24
N GLY A 192 19.47 12.42 -25.09
CA GLY A 192 18.09 12.04 -25.43
C GLY A 192 17.27 11.65 -24.19
N VAL A 193 17.84 10.80 -23.32
CA VAL A 193 17.24 10.41 -22.02
C VAL A 193 17.04 11.63 -21.13
N ALA A 194 18.02 12.54 -21.08
CA ALA A 194 17.92 13.77 -20.30
C ALA A 194 16.76 14.66 -20.76
N ILE A 195 16.58 14.81 -22.08
CA ILE A 195 15.48 15.60 -22.67
C ILE A 195 14.13 14.97 -22.35
N LEU A 196 13.98 13.64 -22.51
CA LEU A 196 12.74 12.93 -22.16
C LEU A 196 12.37 13.09 -20.67
N ALA A 197 13.37 13.00 -19.80
CA ALA A 197 13.19 13.22 -18.37
C ALA A 197 12.73 14.66 -18.06
N VAL A 198 13.27 15.67 -18.75
CA VAL A 198 12.84 17.07 -18.62
C VAL A 198 11.41 17.28 -19.15
N VAL A 199 11.05 16.69 -20.28
CA VAL A 199 9.68 16.77 -20.84
C VAL A 199 8.67 16.15 -19.88
N PHE A 200 9.01 15.00 -19.28
CA PHE A 200 8.16 14.36 -18.28
C PHE A 200 8.05 15.19 -17.00
N ALA A 201 9.17 15.75 -16.50
CA ALA A 201 9.16 16.68 -15.36
C ALA A 201 8.29 17.91 -15.62
N GLY A 202 8.37 18.51 -16.82
CA GLY A 202 7.53 19.63 -17.23
C GLY A 202 6.05 19.25 -17.23
N SER A 203 5.71 18.08 -17.79
CA SER A 203 4.34 17.57 -17.81
C SER A 203 3.78 17.36 -16.39
N LEU A 204 4.59 16.83 -15.47
CA LEU A 204 4.21 16.69 -14.07
C LEU A 204 4.05 18.05 -13.37
N ALA A 205 4.91 19.02 -13.66
CA ALA A 205 4.80 20.37 -13.10
C ALA A 205 3.51 21.07 -13.53
N GLY A 206 3.11 20.91 -14.80
CA GLY A 206 1.84 21.44 -15.31
C GLY A 206 0.61 20.81 -14.65
N PHE A 207 0.66 19.50 -14.40
CA PHE A 207 -0.40 18.80 -13.65
C PHE A 207 -0.40 19.20 -12.17
N LEU A 208 0.77 19.34 -11.55
CA LEU A 208 0.93 19.64 -10.13
C LEU A 208 0.16 20.90 -9.73
N TRP A 209 0.11 21.93 -10.59
CA TRP A 209 -0.69 23.14 -10.35
C TRP A 209 -2.14 22.85 -9.93
N TRP A 210 -2.77 21.85 -10.56
CA TRP A 210 -4.14 21.44 -10.27
C TRP A 210 -4.28 20.40 -9.16
N ASN A 211 -3.17 19.76 -8.80
CA ASN A 211 -3.10 18.67 -7.83
C ASN A 211 -2.50 19.09 -6.47
N LEU A 212 -2.01 20.32 -6.35
CA LEU A 212 -1.60 20.89 -5.06
C LEU A 212 -2.77 20.90 -4.07
N PRO A 213 -2.53 20.64 -2.76
CA PRO A 213 -3.60 20.66 -1.77
C PRO A 213 -4.26 22.05 -1.64
N PRO A 214 -5.60 22.16 -1.68
CA PRO A 214 -6.58 21.10 -1.95
C PRO A 214 -6.68 20.77 -3.45
N ALA A 215 -6.55 19.49 -3.81
CA ALA A 215 -6.50 19.06 -5.21
C ALA A 215 -7.84 19.24 -5.93
N SER A 216 -7.78 19.73 -7.17
CA SER A 216 -8.94 19.90 -8.07
C SER A 216 -9.09 18.78 -9.11
N ILE A 217 -8.05 17.96 -9.27
CA ILE A 217 -8.00 16.74 -10.08
C ILE A 217 -6.98 15.79 -9.46
N PHE A 218 -7.30 14.51 -9.44
CA PHE A 218 -6.40 13.47 -8.95
C PHE A 218 -5.58 12.85 -10.08
N LEU A 219 -4.38 12.42 -9.69
CA LEU A 219 -3.43 11.76 -10.57
C LEU A 219 -4.00 10.40 -11.02
N GLY A 220 -4.63 9.68 -10.08
CA GLY A 220 -5.22 8.36 -10.31
C GLY A 220 -4.17 7.27 -10.43
N ASP A 221 -4.62 6.01 -10.43
CA ASP A 221 -3.75 4.86 -10.64
C ASP A 221 -3.04 4.92 -12.01
N ALA A 222 -3.69 5.53 -13.01
CA ALA A 222 -3.08 5.80 -14.31
C ALA A 222 -1.78 6.61 -14.19
N GLY A 223 -1.80 7.68 -13.39
CA GLY A 223 -0.66 8.60 -13.32
C GLY A 223 0.43 8.11 -12.36
N SER A 224 0.06 7.54 -11.22
CA SER A 224 1.04 7.01 -10.26
C SER A 224 1.87 5.87 -10.85
N MET A 225 1.21 4.96 -11.59
CA MET A 225 1.87 3.86 -12.28
C MET A 225 2.72 4.36 -13.47
N LEU A 226 2.25 5.38 -14.20
CA LEU A 226 3.00 6.02 -15.26
C LEU A 226 4.30 6.66 -14.75
N ILE A 227 4.25 7.41 -13.65
CA ILE A 227 5.46 8.00 -13.05
C ILE A 227 6.47 6.90 -12.71
N GLY A 228 6.00 5.82 -12.08
CA GLY A 228 6.89 4.72 -11.71
C GLY A 228 7.53 4.03 -12.92
N LEU A 229 6.74 3.79 -13.99
CA LEU A 229 7.22 3.22 -15.25
C LEU A 229 8.27 4.14 -15.91
N VAL A 230 7.93 5.42 -16.15
CA VAL A 230 8.76 6.34 -16.92
C VAL A 230 10.07 6.63 -16.18
N VAL A 231 10.00 7.04 -14.91
CA VAL A 231 11.19 7.35 -14.12
C VAL A 231 12.06 6.09 -13.93
N GLY A 232 11.44 4.93 -13.71
CA GLY A 232 12.16 3.67 -13.54
C GLY A 232 12.92 3.26 -14.81
N THR A 233 12.31 3.50 -15.97
CA THR A 233 12.91 3.23 -17.30
C THR A 233 14.05 4.20 -17.60
N LEU A 234 13.82 5.51 -17.42
CA LEU A 234 14.84 6.53 -17.67
C LEU A 234 16.04 6.36 -16.71
N ALA A 235 15.82 5.87 -15.49
CA ALA A 235 16.89 5.54 -14.56
C ALA A 235 17.77 4.37 -15.06
N ILE A 236 17.18 3.34 -15.69
CA ILE A 236 17.95 2.28 -16.36
C ILE A 236 18.77 2.90 -17.49
N ALA A 237 18.11 3.63 -18.40
CA ALA A 237 18.74 4.23 -19.57
C ALA A 237 19.91 5.16 -19.20
N ALA A 238 19.73 6.03 -18.21
CA ALA A 238 20.74 6.97 -17.75
C ALA A 238 21.96 6.29 -17.09
N SER A 239 21.79 5.07 -16.57
CA SER A 239 22.80 4.37 -15.75
C SER A 239 23.60 3.33 -16.51
N VAL A 240 23.28 3.08 -17.78
CA VAL A 240 24.06 2.23 -18.67
C VAL A 240 25.28 3.02 -19.16
N LYS A 241 26.45 2.81 -18.54
CA LYS A 241 27.73 3.35 -19.03
C LYS A 241 28.41 2.31 -19.93
N GLY A 242 28.44 2.54 -21.23
CA GLY A 242 28.97 1.58 -22.21
C GLY A 242 28.04 0.39 -22.45
N PRO A 243 28.48 -0.69 -23.14
CA PRO A 243 27.60 -1.75 -23.61
C PRO A 243 27.01 -2.58 -22.45
N GLY A 244 25.93 -2.08 -21.84
CA GLY A 244 25.08 -2.79 -20.88
C GLY A 244 25.46 -2.72 -19.40
N THR A 245 26.37 -1.83 -18.97
CA THR A 245 26.83 -1.76 -17.56
C THR A 245 26.01 -0.77 -16.72
N VAL A 246 25.23 -1.26 -15.76
CA VAL A 246 24.47 -0.42 -14.82
C VAL A 246 25.24 -0.21 -13.53
N LEU A 247 25.43 1.06 -13.19
CA LEU A 247 25.93 1.48 -11.88
C LEU A 247 24.73 1.61 -10.92
N LEU A 248 24.45 0.57 -10.14
CA LEU A 248 23.24 0.47 -9.31
C LEU A 248 23.08 1.61 -8.29
N ALA A 249 24.18 2.22 -7.86
CA ALA A 249 24.19 3.16 -6.74
C ALA A 249 23.36 4.43 -7.02
N ALA A 250 23.40 4.96 -8.24
CA ALA A 250 22.70 6.21 -8.58
C ALA A 250 21.17 6.03 -8.73
N PRO A 251 20.65 5.04 -9.47
CA PRO A 251 19.22 4.73 -9.45
C PRO A 251 18.71 4.37 -8.06
N LEU A 252 19.43 3.54 -7.30
CA LEU A 252 18.99 3.16 -5.95
C LEU A 252 18.95 4.36 -5.01
N ALA A 253 19.89 5.30 -5.12
CA ALA A 253 19.87 6.51 -4.32
C ALA A 253 18.63 7.36 -4.62
N VAL A 254 18.37 7.65 -5.89
CA VAL A 254 17.18 8.40 -6.33
C VAL A 254 15.89 7.69 -5.87
N TRP A 255 15.85 6.36 -5.91
CA TRP A 255 14.68 5.55 -5.55
C TRP A 255 14.58 5.18 -4.07
N THR A 256 15.50 5.63 -3.22
CA THR A 256 15.60 5.20 -1.82
C THR A 256 14.30 5.43 -1.05
N ILE A 257 13.69 6.61 -1.18
CA ILE A 257 12.44 6.93 -0.47
C ILE A 257 11.24 6.10 -0.96
N PRO A 258 10.93 6.02 -2.27
CA PRO A 258 9.87 5.14 -2.78
C PRO A 258 10.00 3.67 -2.36
N VAL A 259 11.20 3.13 -2.49
CA VAL A 259 11.47 1.72 -2.17
C VAL A 259 11.29 1.48 -0.67
N LEU A 260 11.74 2.41 0.16
CA LEU A 260 11.66 2.30 1.62
C LEU A 260 10.21 2.33 2.12
N ASP A 261 9.35 3.19 1.58
CA ASP A 261 7.90 3.19 1.90
C ASP A 261 7.26 1.85 1.52
N SER A 262 7.55 1.40 0.30
CA SER A 262 6.97 0.19 -0.25
C SER A 262 7.39 -1.05 0.53
N ALA A 263 8.67 -1.13 0.90
CA ALA A 263 9.21 -2.18 1.74
C ALA A 263 8.57 -2.16 3.13
N ALA A 264 8.42 -0.98 3.75
CA ALA A 264 7.75 -0.84 5.04
C ALA A 264 6.28 -1.29 4.96
N ALA A 265 5.56 -0.91 3.90
CA ALA A 265 4.18 -1.30 3.68
C ALA A 265 4.03 -2.82 3.47
N ILE A 266 4.90 -3.44 2.66
CA ILE A 266 4.89 -4.89 2.44
C ILE A 266 5.19 -5.65 3.74
N LEU A 267 6.19 -5.19 4.50
CA LEU A 267 6.59 -5.81 5.76
C LEU A 267 5.44 -5.75 6.78
N ARG A 268 4.78 -4.60 6.92
CA ARG A 268 3.61 -4.46 7.80
C ARG A 268 2.45 -5.38 7.40
N ARG A 269 2.16 -5.53 6.10
CA ARG A 269 1.11 -6.46 5.61
C ARG A 269 1.44 -7.91 5.95
N ARG A 270 2.71 -8.32 5.77
CA ARG A 270 3.19 -9.66 6.15
C ARG A 270 3.04 -9.94 7.64
N LEU A 271 3.41 -8.97 8.48
CA LEU A 271 3.38 -9.12 9.94
C LEU A 271 1.96 -9.05 10.53
N THR A 272 1.04 -8.34 9.87
CA THR A 272 -0.38 -8.29 10.26
C THR A 272 -1.23 -9.40 9.65
N GLY A 273 -0.62 -10.34 8.90
CA GLY A 273 -1.33 -11.45 8.25
C GLY A 273 -2.29 -11.02 7.13
N ARG A 274 -2.22 -9.77 6.68
CA ARG A 274 -3.06 -9.22 5.61
C ARG A 274 -2.46 -9.53 4.25
N SER A 275 -3.31 -9.65 3.23
CA SER A 275 -2.85 -9.82 1.85
C SER A 275 -1.97 -8.65 1.44
N VAL A 276 -0.87 -8.91 0.71
CA VAL A 276 -0.05 -7.84 0.11
C VAL A 276 -0.89 -6.96 -0.84
N TYR A 277 -2.02 -7.46 -1.35
CA TYR A 277 -2.90 -6.75 -2.28
C TYR A 277 -4.11 -6.06 -1.63
N SER A 278 -4.27 -6.12 -0.30
CA SER A 278 -5.35 -5.38 0.37
C SER A 278 -5.01 -3.90 0.46
N THR A 279 -6.00 -3.04 0.21
CA THR A 279 -5.91 -1.57 0.34
C THR A 279 -5.59 -1.19 1.78
N ASP A 280 -4.32 -0.88 2.02
CA ASP A 280 -3.83 -0.38 3.31
C ASP A 280 -3.82 1.15 3.28
N ARG A 281 -3.97 1.77 4.45
CA ARG A 281 -4.00 3.23 4.63
C ARG A 281 -3.03 3.66 5.71
N SER A 282 -1.98 2.89 5.92
CA SER A 282 -0.84 3.22 6.78
C SER A 282 0.40 3.48 5.91
N HIS A 283 0.24 4.35 4.93
CA HIS A 283 1.38 4.81 4.15
C HIS A 283 2.13 5.90 4.92
N LEU A 284 3.44 5.99 4.66
CA LEU A 284 4.36 7.00 5.19
C LEU A 284 3.76 8.41 5.26
N HIS A 285 2.99 8.83 4.26
CA HIS A 285 2.38 10.16 4.23
C HIS A 285 1.38 10.40 5.37
N HIS A 286 0.66 9.37 5.84
CA HIS A 286 -0.25 9.51 7.00
C HIS A 286 0.54 9.66 8.31
N CYS A 287 1.62 8.90 8.51
CA CYS A 287 2.49 9.04 9.68
C CYS A 287 3.16 10.43 9.72
N LEU A 288 3.55 10.94 8.55
CA LEU A 288 4.10 12.29 8.42
C LEU A 288 3.03 13.36 8.65
N LEU A 289 1.80 13.15 8.16
CA LEU A 289 0.68 14.07 8.42
C LEU A 289 0.34 14.16 9.90
N ASP A 290 0.33 13.03 10.60
CA ASP A 290 0.10 13.01 12.04
C ASP A 290 1.17 13.76 12.83
N ARG A 291 2.43 13.74 12.35
CA ARG A 291 3.55 14.42 13.01
C ARG A 291 3.65 15.90 12.68
N PHE A 292 3.43 16.29 11.41
CA PHE A 292 3.67 17.65 10.93
C PHE A 292 2.41 18.50 10.74
N GLY A 293 1.23 17.86 10.82
CA GLY A 293 -0.08 18.49 10.86
C GLY A 293 -0.54 19.16 9.55
N SER A 294 0.27 19.14 8.48
CA SER A 294 -0.07 19.83 7.22
C SER A 294 0.57 19.17 5.99
N ASN A 295 -0.21 19.00 4.92
CA ASN A 295 0.23 18.43 3.63
C ASN A 295 1.49 19.12 3.06
N PRO A 296 1.61 20.47 3.06
CA PRO A 296 2.78 21.13 2.49
C PRO A 296 4.09 20.84 3.24
N ARG A 297 4.06 20.72 4.58
CA ARG A 297 5.26 20.41 5.37
C ARG A 297 5.76 19.00 5.10
N VAL A 298 4.83 18.05 4.99
CA VAL A 298 5.16 16.65 4.64
C VAL A 298 5.80 16.59 3.26
N LEU A 299 5.20 17.28 2.29
CA LEU A 299 5.70 17.37 0.93
C LEU A 299 7.09 17.98 0.87
N ALA A 300 7.30 19.12 1.55
CA ALA A 300 8.60 19.80 1.61
C ALA A 300 9.68 18.91 2.23
N MET A 301 9.38 18.20 3.31
CA MET A 301 10.34 17.32 3.95
C MET A 301 10.71 16.13 3.04
N VAL A 302 9.73 15.48 2.41
CA VAL A 302 10.04 14.39 1.47
C VAL A 302 10.81 14.90 0.25
N ALA A 303 10.47 16.08 -0.25
CA ALA A 303 11.23 16.72 -1.31
C ALA A 303 12.69 16.94 -0.91
N VAL A 304 12.96 17.45 0.30
CA VAL A 304 14.32 17.61 0.81
C VAL A 304 15.06 16.26 0.90
N LEU A 305 14.43 15.20 1.41
CA LEU A 305 15.05 13.87 1.50
C LEU A 305 15.38 13.30 0.10
N CYS A 306 14.49 13.50 -0.87
CA CYS A 306 14.72 13.09 -2.26
C CYS A 306 15.82 13.92 -2.93
N LEU A 307 15.88 15.22 -2.65
CA LEU A 307 16.95 16.09 -3.14
C LEU A 307 18.32 15.72 -2.55
N VAL A 308 18.39 15.36 -1.27
CA VAL A 308 19.63 14.90 -0.62
C VAL A 308 20.14 13.62 -1.26
N THR A 309 19.25 12.63 -1.46
CA THR A 309 19.63 11.35 -2.10
C THR A 309 19.97 11.52 -3.59
N ALA A 310 19.24 12.36 -4.33
CA ALA A 310 19.58 12.74 -5.70
C ALA A 310 20.92 13.48 -5.80
N GLY A 311 21.20 14.40 -4.87
CA GLY A 311 22.50 15.08 -4.76
C GLY A 311 23.64 14.10 -4.48
N GLY A 312 23.40 13.11 -3.61
CA GLY A 312 24.34 12.02 -3.36
C GLY A 312 24.61 11.15 -4.61
N ALA A 313 23.56 10.86 -5.39
CA ALA A 313 23.69 10.15 -6.66
C ALA A 313 24.53 10.94 -7.68
N LEU A 314 24.30 12.25 -7.80
CA LEU A 314 25.08 13.14 -8.67
C LEU A 314 26.53 13.25 -8.22
N ALA A 315 26.76 13.44 -6.92
CA ALA A 315 28.10 13.48 -6.35
C ALA A 315 28.86 12.17 -6.60
N SER A 316 28.18 11.03 -6.49
CA SER A 316 28.76 9.73 -6.82
C SER A 316 29.23 9.64 -8.28
N GLN A 317 28.45 10.17 -9.23
CA GLN A 317 28.87 10.23 -10.64
C GLN A 317 30.06 11.17 -10.85
N PHE A 318 30.06 12.33 -10.17
CA PHE A 318 31.13 13.32 -10.28
C PHE A 318 32.46 12.80 -9.72
N TYR A 319 32.44 12.18 -8.53
CA TYR A 319 33.62 11.59 -7.89
C TYR A 319 33.97 10.19 -8.41
N ARG A 320 33.15 9.62 -9.31
CA ARG A 320 33.26 8.23 -9.80
C ARG A 320 33.36 7.21 -8.65
N ASN A 321 32.62 7.46 -7.57
CA ASN A 321 32.66 6.65 -6.37
C ASN A 321 31.24 6.32 -5.91
N ASP A 322 30.85 5.06 -6.07
CA ASP A 322 29.53 4.52 -5.70
C ASP A 322 29.25 4.61 -4.20
N LEU A 323 30.30 4.62 -3.38
CA LEU A 323 30.15 4.71 -1.93
C LEU A 323 29.48 6.01 -1.50
N VAL A 324 29.64 7.10 -2.27
CA VAL A 324 29.00 8.39 -1.96
C VAL A 324 27.48 8.25 -2.01
N ALA A 325 26.95 7.63 -3.05
CA ALA A 325 25.52 7.38 -3.20
C ALA A 325 25.00 6.38 -2.13
N LEU A 326 25.76 5.34 -1.83
CA LEU A 326 25.42 4.36 -0.78
C LEU A 326 25.40 4.99 0.61
N ILE A 327 26.40 5.79 0.97
CA ILE A 327 26.51 6.44 2.29
C ILE A 327 25.41 7.48 2.46
N THR A 328 25.17 8.32 1.44
CA THR A 328 24.11 9.34 1.50
C THR A 328 22.72 8.69 1.64
N SER A 329 22.44 7.65 0.85
CA SER A 329 21.19 6.89 0.94
C SER A 329 21.05 6.19 2.29
N GLY A 330 22.11 5.53 2.76
CA GLY A 330 22.15 4.86 4.06
C GLY A 330 21.97 5.82 5.24
N ALA A 331 22.54 7.02 5.16
CA ALA A 331 22.36 8.08 6.16
C ALA A 331 20.92 8.57 6.19
N VAL A 332 20.30 8.82 5.04
CA VAL A 332 18.89 9.20 4.95
C VAL A 332 17.98 8.12 5.51
N VAL A 333 18.18 6.86 5.12
CA VAL A 333 17.44 5.71 5.68
C VAL A 333 17.62 5.67 7.21
N SER A 334 18.84 5.83 7.70
CA SER A 334 19.13 5.78 9.14
C SER A 334 18.46 6.92 9.91
N ILE A 335 18.48 8.15 9.40
CA ILE A 335 17.79 9.30 10.00
C ILE A 335 16.30 9.04 10.05
N VAL A 336 15.73 8.57 8.94
CA VAL A 336 14.30 8.32 8.83
C VAL A 336 13.83 7.21 9.76
N VAL A 337 14.61 6.13 9.87
CA VAL A 337 14.37 5.04 10.82
C VAL A 337 14.51 5.55 12.25
N THR A 338 15.64 6.14 12.65
CA THR A 338 15.90 6.56 14.04
C THR A 338 14.94 7.62 14.57
N THR A 339 14.53 8.57 13.73
CA THR A 339 13.54 9.59 14.10
C THR A 339 12.10 9.05 14.16
N GLY A 340 11.87 7.82 13.70
CA GLY A 340 10.55 7.21 13.62
C GLY A 340 9.62 7.97 12.68
N LEU A 341 10.17 8.56 11.61
CA LEU A 341 9.41 9.32 10.60
C LEU A 341 8.33 8.45 9.93
N PHE A 342 8.53 7.13 9.88
CA PHE A 342 7.55 6.15 9.37
C PHE A 342 6.66 5.48 10.42
N GLY A 343 6.72 5.93 11.68
CA GLY A 343 6.04 5.26 12.78
C GLY A 343 7.00 4.42 13.62
N ARG A 344 6.80 4.46 14.95
CA ARG A 344 7.66 3.75 15.92
C ARG A 344 7.55 2.23 15.78
N ALA A 345 6.39 1.72 15.37
CA ALA A 345 6.15 0.30 15.14
C ALA A 345 6.88 -0.20 13.88
N GLU A 346 6.79 0.50 12.75
CA GLU A 346 7.52 0.17 11.52
C GLU A 346 9.04 0.19 11.73
N CYS A 347 9.54 1.22 12.40
CA CYS A 347 10.96 1.35 12.72
C CYS A 347 11.46 0.18 13.60
N PHE A 348 10.73 -0.15 14.66
CA PHE A 348 11.08 -1.26 15.53
C PHE A 348 11.15 -2.59 14.76
N LEU A 349 10.21 -2.81 13.83
CA LEU A 349 10.13 -4.04 13.02
C LEU A 349 11.19 -4.12 11.92
N LEU A 350 11.53 -3.00 11.28
CA LEU A 350 12.66 -2.92 10.34
C LEU A 350 13.97 -3.20 11.04
N VAL A 351 14.22 -2.57 12.19
CA VAL A 351 15.43 -2.80 13.01
C VAL A 351 15.50 -4.26 13.47
N HIS A 352 14.38 -4.86 13.88
CA HIS A 352 14.33 -6.27 14.23
C HIS A 352 14.62 -7.18 13.05
N SER A 353 14.06 -6.89 11.87
CA SER A 353 14.27 -7.68 10.64
C SER A 353 15.73 -7.61 10.19
N VAL A 354 16.33 -6.42 10.16
CA VAL A 354 17.76 -6.22 9.84
C VAL A 354 18.65 -6.95 10.85
N ARG A 355 18.35 -6.87 12.15
CA ARG A 355 19.07 -7.63 13.18
C ARG A 355 18.91 -9.14 13.01
N SER A 356 17.74 -9.62 12.59
CA SER A 356 17.51 -11.04 12.35
C SER A 356 18.27 -11.55 11.12
N LEU A 357 18.34 -10.75 10.05
CA LEU A 357 19.15 -11.06 8.85
C LEU A 357 20.64 -11.08 9.19
N GLY A 358 21.12 -10.07 9.93
CA GLY A 358 22.51 -10.01 10.39
C GLY A 358 22.87 -11.21 11.28
N ARG A 359 22.00 -11.62 12.20
CA ARG A 359 22.19 -12.84 12.99
C ARG A 359 22.11 -14.12 12.14
N SER A 360 21.34 -14.12 11.06
CA SER A 360 21.24 -15.26 10.14
C SER A 360 22.48 -15.41 9.26
N MET A 361 23.14 -14.31 8.88
CA MET A 361 24.39 -14.35 8.10
C MET A 361 25.60 -14.71 8.96
N VAL A 362 25.56 -14.40 10.25
CA VAL A 362 26.66 -14.64 11.21
C VAL A 362 26.52 -15.96 11.97
N ARG A 363 25.39 -16.69 11.83
CA ARG A 363 25.23 -18.00 12.44
C ARG A 363 25.93 -19.07 11.61
N PRO A 364 26.91 -19.82 12.17
CA PRO A 364 27.27 -21.12 11.62
C PRO A 364 26.01 -21.99 11.64
N ILE A 365 25.84 -22.85 10.63
CA ILE A 365 24.81 -23.87 10.62
C ILE A 365 25.10 -24.83 11.79
N ALA A 366 24.53 -24.53 12.96
CA ALA A 366 24.62 -25.39 14.13
C ALA A 366 23.59 -26.51 14.00
N PRO A 367 23.91 -27.74 14.44
CA PRO A 367 22.98 -28.85 14.39
C PRO A 367 21.71 -28.53 15.17
N LYS A 368 20.57 -28.97 14.63
CA LYS A 368 19.33 -29.10 15.40
C LYS A 368 19.64 -30.02 16.57
N ASP A 369 19.78 -29.45 17.77
CA ASP A 369 19.40 -30.02 19.06
C ASP A 369 20.14 -29.26 20.16
N ALA A 370 19.50 -28.26 20.75
CA ALA A 370 19.70 -27.89 22.16
C ALA A 370 18.85 -26.67 22.54
N HIS A 371 18.18 -26.81 23.70
CA HIS A 371 17.63 -25.75 24.55
C HIS A 371 16.18 -25.32 24.28
N ARG A 372 15.30 -26.30 24.54
CA ARG A 372 14.00 -26.10 25.16
C ARG A 372 14.23 -25.66 26.62
N SER A 373 14.32 -24.35 26.88
CA SER A 373 14.30 -23.79 28.23
C SER A 373 13.03 -22.95 28.44
N LYS A 374 12.45 -23.14 29.62
CA LYS A 374 11.14 -22.68 30.10
C LYS A 374 11.10 -21.14 30.24
N ALA A 375 10.27 -20.48 29.43
CA ALA A 375 9.55 -19.23 29.77
C ALA A 375 8.58 -18.86 28.61
N ALA A 376 7.45 -18.23 28.95
CA ALA A 376 6.32 -17.79 28.11
C ALA A 376 5.24 -18.85 27.82
N VAL A 377 4.22 -18.86 28.68
CA VAL A 377 3.02 -19.73 28.68
C VAL A 377 2.02 -19.40 27.54
N ALA A 378 2.14 -18.24 26.89
CA ALA A 378 1.35 -17.86 25.72
C ALA A 378 2.21 -17.12 24.69
N ASP A 379 1.73 -17.06 23.44
CA ASP A 379 2.27 -16.15 22.41
C ASP A 379 1.26 -15.03 22.20
N GLN A 380 1.63 -13.80 22.57
CA GLN A 380 0.77 -12.62 22.47
C GLN A 380 1.47 -11.57 21.62
N SER A 381 0.75 -11.07 20.62
CA SER A 381 1.20 -9.95 19.80
C SER A 381 0.17 -8.83 19.91
N VAL A 382 0.50 -7.75 20.62
CA VAL A 382 -0.28 -6.52 20.62
C VAL A 382 0.45 -5.49 19.79
N VAL A 383 -0.20 -4.99 18.74
CA VAL A 383 0.35 -3.96 17.87
C VAL A 383 -0.65 -2.82 17.80
N ARG A 384 -0.38 -1.77 18.57
CA ARG A 384 -1.08 -0.49 18.41
C ARG A 384 -0.50 0.24 17.22
N LEU A 385 -1.32 0.46 16.21
CA LEU A 385 -0.90 1.12 14.97
C LEU A 385 -1.16 2.64 15.03
N GLN A 386 -2.24 3.10 15.67
CA GLN A 386 -2.62 4.52 15.73
C GLN A 386 -3.69 4.79 16.82
N GLY A 387 -3.74 6.02 17.38
CA GLY A 387 -4.85 6.49 18.23
C GLY A 387 -4.51 6.74 19.71
N SER A 388 -5.39 7.42 20.45
CA SER A 388 -5.21 7.83 21.86
C SER A 388 -6.07 7.02 22.85
N ARG A 389 -7.04 6.25 22.36
CA ARG A 389 -7.94 5.44 23.20
C ARG A 389 -7.27 4.22 23.81
N ARG A 390 -7.68 3.81 25.01
CA ARG A 390 -7.04 2.73 25.80
C ARG A 390 -7.55 1.35 25.38
N TRP A 391 -7.38 0.99 24.11
CA TRP A 391 -7.73 -0.34 23.58
C TRP A 391 -7.04 -1.48 24.30
N GLU A 392 -5.90 -1.19 24.95
CA GLU A 392 -5.17 -2.14 25.78
C GLU A 392 -6.02 -2.69 26.93
N ILE A 393 -6.85 -1.85 27.55
CA ILE A 393 -7.72 -2.28 28.66
C ILE A 393 -8.74 -3.29 28.13
N LEU A 394 -9.39 -2.97 27.01
CA LEU A 394 -10.38 -3.85 26.40
C LEU A 394 -9.73 -5.16 25.93
N TRP A 395 -8.50 -5.09 25.43
CA TRP A 395 -7.73 -6.26 25.06
C TRP A 395 -7.31 -7.12 26.25
N GLU A 396 -6.89 -6.53 27.37
CA GLU A 396 -6.58 -7.25 28.61
C GLU A 396 -7.81 -8.00 29.12
N THR A 397 -8.98 -7.37 29.12
CA THR A 397 -10.26 -8.02 29.47
C THR A 397 -10.58 -9.19 28.53
N LEU A 398 -10.35 -9.03 27.23
CA LEU A 398 -10.54 -10.10 26.25
C LEU A 398 -9.59 -11.28 26.48
N VAL A 399 -8.31 -11.02 26.79
CA VAL A 399 -7.32 -12.07 27.05
C VAL A 399 -7.62 -12.81 28.36
N GLU A 400 -7.98 -12.09 29.43
CA GLU A 400 -8.35 -12.70 30.71
C GLU A 400 -9.58 -13.60 30.54
N SER A 401 -10.57 -13.15 29.76
CA SER A 401 -11.74 -13.94 29.41
C SER A 401 -11.36 -15.15 28.55
N ALA A 402 -10.41 -15.01 27.63
CA ALA A 402 -9.92 -16.11 26.80
C ALA A 402 -9.27 -17.24 27.60
N GLU A 403 -8.52 -16.87 28.64
CA GLU A 403 -7.87 -17.82 29.53
C GLU A 403 -8.89 -18.58 30.37
N LYS A 404 -9.89 -17.87 30.94
CA LYS A 404 -11.01 -18.45 31.68
C LYS A 404 -11.85 -19.41 30.83
N LEU A 405 -12.15 -19.04 29.58
CA LEU A 405 -12.97 -19.81 28.65
C LEU A 405 -12.21 -20.92 27.90
N CYS A 406 -10.93 -21.13 28.23
CA CYS A 406 -10.09 -22.14 27.58
C CYS A 406 -10.03 -22.02 26.06
N LEU A 407 -9.95 -20.79 25.54
CA LEU A 407 -9.85 -20.54 24.10
C LEU A 407 -8.45 -20.85 23.56
N SER A 408 -8.39 -21.16 22.27
CA SER A 408 -7.14 -21.49 21.57
C SER A 408 -6.50 -20.26 20.91
N ARG A 409 -7.33 -19.35 20.40
CA ARG A 409 -6.90 -18.08 19.79
C ARG A 409 -7.98 -17.02 19.89
N ILE A 410 -7.56 -15.77 20.13
CA ILE A 410 -8.37 -14.57 19.87
C ILE A 410 -7.58 -13.64 18.95
N ARG A 411 -8.28 -13.03 17.99
CA ARG A 411 -7.81 -11.91 17.18
C ARG A 411 -8.82 -10.77 17.28
N PHE A 412 -8.32 -9.57 17.53
CA PHE A 412 -9.11 -8.36 17.64
C PHE A 412 -8.52 -7.31 16.70
N ASP A 413 -9.33 -6.87 15.74
CA ASP A 413 -8.95 -5.94 14.69
C ASP A 413 -9.92 -4.76 14.66
N VAL A 414 -9.40 -3.56 14.94
CA VAL A 414 -10.15 -2.29 14.87
C VAL A 414 -9.45 -1.34 13.88
N ASN A 415 -10.24 -0.74 12.99
CA ASN A 415 -9.76 0.25 12.04
C ASN A 415 -10.79 1.38 11.85
N MET A 416 -10.56 2.52 12.52
CA MET A 416 -11.40 3.72 12.45
C MET A 416 -10.58 4.94 11.98
N PRO A 417 -10.46 5.16 10.66
CA PRO A 417 -9.61 6.24 10.11
C PRO A 417 -10.08 7.65 10.49
N ALA A 418 -11.40 7.90 10.53
CA ALA A 418 -11.97 9.21 10.85
C ALA A 418 -11.59 9.69 12.27
N LEU A 419 -11.46 8.76 13.21
CA LEU A 419 -11.07 9.03 14.60
C LEU A 419 -9.56 8.81 14.86
N ARG A 420 -8.79 8.46 13.82
CA ARG A 420 -7.36 8.11 13.88
C ARG A 420 -7.05 6.93 14.83
N GLU A 421 -7.94 5.96 14.93
CA GLU A 421 -7.80 4.81 15.84
C GLU A 421 -7.54 3.51 15.06
N ARG A 422 -6.44 2.81 15.35
CA ARG A 422 -6.11 1.49 14.79
C ARG A 422 -5.42 0.60 15.81
N PHE A 423 -6.01 -0.57 16.03
CA PHE A 423 -5.54 -1.52 17.01
C PHE A 423 -5.65 -2.94 16.45
N HIS A 424 -4.54 -3.69 16.51
CA HIS A 424 -4.51 -5.10 16.18
C HIS A 424 -3.92 -5.86 17.35
N ALA A 425 -4.61 -6.89 17.80
CA ALA A 425 -4.10 -7.74 18.84
C ALA A 425 -4.45 -9.20 18.57
N SER A 426 -3.49 -10.07 18.85
CA SER A 426 -3.66 -11.51 18.75
C SER A 426 -3.09 -12.20 19.98
N TRP A 427 -3.81 -13.20 20.45
CA TRP A 427 -3.39 -14.06 21.55
C TRP A 427 -3.57 -15.51 21.12
N ARG A 428 -2.58 -16.34 21.41
CA ARG A 428 -2.63 -17.77 21.14
C ARG A 428 -2.08 -18.56 22.33
N ARG A 429 -2.80 -19.60 22.72
CA ARG A 429 -2.35 -20.60 23.70
C ARG A 429 -1.26 -21.48 23.10
N LYS A 430 -0.13 -21.64 23.79
CA LYS A 430 1.03 -22.46 23.34
C LYS A 430 0.86 -23.98 23.52
N ALA A 431 -0.38 -24.47 23.59
CA ALA A 431 -0.66 -25.90 23.70
C ALA A 431 -0.40 -26.62 22.36
N GLN A 432 -0.04 -27.91 22.46
CA GLN A 432 0.33 -28.79 21.37
C GLN A 432 -0.74 -28.78 20.26
N GLN A 433 -0.30 -28.50 19.03
CA GLN A 433 -1.13 -28.24 17.85
C GLN A 433 -2.37 -29.16 17.79
N PRO A 434 -3.58 -28.65 18.11
CA PRO A 434 -4.74 -29.51 18.24
C PRO A 434 -5.17 -30.03 16.88
N ASP A 435 -5.73 -31.24 16.87
CA ASP A 435 -6.23 -31.89 15.67
C ASP A 435 -7.25 -30.97 14.96
N ASP A 436 -7.05 -30.72 13.67
CA ASP A 436 -7.82 -29.70 12.91
C ASP A 436 -9.32 -30.02 12.88
N GLU A 437 -9.70 -31.27 13.18
CA GLU A 437 -11.09 -31.76 13.21
C GLU A 437 -11.88 -31.35 14.46
N ARG A 438 -11.21 -30.90 15.54
CA ARG A 438 -11.86 -30.54 16.81
C ARG A 438 -11.92 -29.03 17.06
N ARG A 439 -11.78 -28.19 16.03
CA ARG A 439 -11.82 -26.73 16.18
C ARG A 439 -13.14 -26.11 15.75
N TRP A 440 -13.59 -25.13 16.51
CA TRP A 440 -14.62 -24.19 16.10
C TRP A 440 -14.02 -22.79 15.96
N SER A 441 -14.59 -21.98 15.07
CA SER A 441 -14.21 -20.58 14.89
C SER A 441 -15.45 -19.72 14.79
N LEU A 442 -15.39 -18.56 15.44
CA LEU A 442 -16.43 -17.55 15.43
C LEU A 442 -15.83 -16.23 14.96
N ILE A 443 -16.50 -15.56 14.04
CA ILE A 443 -16.11 -14.22 13.59
C ILE A 443 -17.29 -13.29 13.83
N ALA A 444 -17.07 -12.29 14.68
CA ALA A 444 -18.03 -11.24 15.00
C ALA A 444 -17.59 -9.92 14.33
N PRO A 445 -18.40 -9.35 13.43
CA PRO A 445 -18.10 -8.06 12.84
C PRO A 445 -18.27 -6.93 13.86
N LEU A 446 -17.32 -6.00 13.90
CA LEU A 446 -17.43 -4.76 14.67
C LEU A 446 -18.04 -3.68 13.77
N VAL A 447 -19.08 -3.03 14.24
CA VAL A 447 -19.89 -2.06 13.49
C VAL A 447 -19.99 -0.76 14.27
N SER A 448 -19.87 0.38 13.59
CA SER A 448 -20.27 1.68 14.15
C SER A 448 -21.15 2.38 13.13
N HIS A 449 -22.26 2.97 13.57
CA HIS A 449 -23.23 3.64 12.70
C HIS A 449 -23.67 2.78 11.49
N GLY A 450 -23.85 1.47 11.71
CA GLY A 450 -24.24 0.52 10.65
C GLY A 450 -23.14 0.12 9.65
N LYS A 451 -21.89 0.61 9.78
CA LYS A 451 -20.75 0.24 8.90
C LYS A 451 -19.69 -0.58 9.63
N LEU A 452 -19.15 -1.58 8.94
CA LEU A 452 -18.11 -2.48 9.43
C LEU A 452 -16.78 -1.73 9.64
N ILE A 453 -16.27 -1.72 10.87
CA ILE A 453 -15.03 -1.05 11.28
C ILE A 453 -13.92 -2.03 11.70
N GLY A 454 -14.25 -3.32 11.81
CA GLY A 454 -13.34 -4.31 12.36
C GLY A 454 -13.97 -5.68 12.50
N HIS A 455 -13.24 -6.60 13.14
CA HIS A 455 -13.77 -7.89 13.51
C HIS A 455 -13.06 -8.46 14.74
N ILE A 456 -13.78 -9.30 15.47
CA ILE A 456 -13.24 -10.18 16.50
C ILE A 456 -13.32 -11.60 15.96
N ALA A 457 -12.19 -12.31 15.91
CA ALA A 457 -12.14 -13.72 15.55
C ALA A 457 -11.70 -14.55 16.75
N ILE A 458 -12.52 -15.52 17.13
CA ILE A 458 -12.31 -16.39 18.28
C ILE A 458 -12.22 -17.83 17.77
N GLU A 459 -11.27 -18.60 18.28
CA GLU A 459 -11.09 -20.02 17.96
C GLU A 459 -10.97 -20.83 19.27
N GLY A 460 -11.65 -21.98 19.34
CA GLY A 460 -11.60 -22.89 20.48
C GLY A 460 -11.66 -24.36 20.07
N GLU A 461 -11.50 -25.25 21.05
CA GLU A 461 -11.58 -26.70 20.88
C GLU A 461 -12.95 -27.23 21.32
N ILE A 462 -13.40 -28.30 20.65
CA ILE A 462 -14.58 -29.08 21.01
C ILE A 462 -14.13 -30.17 21.97
N GLY A 463 -14.56 -30.11 23.24
CA GLY A 463 -14.39 -31.20 24.20
C GLY A 463 -15.13 -32.44 23.70
N GLY A 464 -14.48 -33.61 23.73
CA GLY A 464 -15.11 -34.85 23.31
C GLY A 464 -16.15 -35.31 24.33
N GLU A 465 -17.36 -35.63 23.87
CA GLU A 465 -18.25 -36.52 24.59
C GLU A 465 -17.62 -37.93 24.57
N THR A 466 -16.95 -38.34 25.63
CA THR A 466 -16.68 -39.76 25.87
C THR A 466 -17.97 -40.41 26.30
N ARG A 467 -18.68 -41.01 25.34
CA ARG A 467 -19.78 -41.94 25.60
C ARG A 467 -19.18 -43.32 25.88
N ASP A 468 -18.57 -43.49 27.05
CA ASP A 468 -18.16 -44.80 27.54
C ASP A 468 -19.33 -45.44 28.32
N GLU A 469 -20.15 -46.23 27.63
CA GLU A 469 -21.18 -47.10 28.23
C GLU A 469 -20.59 -48.40 28.81
N ASN A 470 -19.27 -48.53 29.00
CA ASN A 470 -18.68 -49.73 29.59
C ASN A 470 -17.32 -49.47 30.25
N ALA A 471 -17.31 -49.01 31.51
CA ALA A 471 -16.14 -49.16 32.38
C ALA A 471 -16.56 -49.20 33.85
N ALA A 472 -16.72 -50.41 34.37
CA ALA A 472 -16.80 -50.65 35.80
C ALA A 472 -15.42 -50.48 36.45
N ALA A 473 -15.42 -49.81 37.61
CA ALA A 473 -14.48 -49.94 38.73
C ALA A 473 -12.98 -49.63 38.50
N THR A 474 -12.54 -48.40 38.81
CA THR A 474 -11.45 -48.10 39.79
C THR A 474 -11.35 -46.57 40.00
N PRO A 475 -11.14 -46.04 41.23
CA PRO A 475 -10.88 -44.62 41.41
C PRO A 475 -9.36 -44.36 41.32
N ALA A 476 -8.93 -43.61 40.30
CA ALA A 476 -7.59 -43.05 40.22
C ALA A 476 -7.66 -41.54 40.48
N GLU A 477 -7.11 -41.12 41.61
CA GLU A 477 -6.86 -39.73 41.97
C GLU A 477 -5.86 -39.07 40.98
N ASN A 478 -6.08 -37.78 40.71
CA ASN A 478 -5.25 -36.85 39.93
C ASN A 478 -5.49 -36.81 38.40
N GLY A 479 -6.61 -36.20 38.02
CA GLY A 479 -6.82 -35.58 36.70
C GLY A 479 -7.64 -34.30 36.88
N ASP A 480 -7.35 -33.23 36.12
CA ASP A 480 -8.16 -32.01 36.03
C ASP A 480 -9.50 -32.36 35.39
N ASP A 481 -10.38 -32.96 36.19
CA ASP A 481 -11.67 -33.52 35.80
C ASP A 481 -12.70 -32.39 35.77
N ARG A 482 -12.58 -31.52 34.75
CA ARG A 482 -13.63 -30.54 34.45
C ARG A 482 -14.57 -31.14 33.41
N PRO A 483 -15.89 -31.12 33.65
CA PRO A 483 -16.86 -31.72 32.75
C PRO A 483 -16.73 -31.13 31.34
N SER A 484 -16.83 -31.98 30.33
CA SER A 484 -16.83 -31.60 28.92
C SER A 484 -18.04 -30.71 28.61
N THR A 485 -17.85 -29.39 28.70
CA THR A 485 -18.89 -28.41 28.39
C THR A 485 -19.30 -28.52 26.91
N PRO A 486 -20.59 -28.76 26.59
CA PRO A 486 -21.09 -28.82 25.23
C PRO A 486 -20.74 -27.57 24.42
N LEU A 487 -20.58 -27.71 23.10
CA LEU A 487 -20.24 -26.59 22.20
C LEU A 487 -21.25 -25.43 22.31
N VAL A 488 -22.53 -25.74 22.54
CA VAL A 488 -23.60 -24.73 22.67
C VAL A 488 -23.34 -23.83 23.87
N GLU A 489 -23.08 -24.41 25.03
CA GLU A 489 -22.80 -23.67 26.27
C GLU A 489 -21.48 -22.86 26.17
N ARG A 490 -20.48 -23.36 25.42
CA ARG A 490 -19.28 -22.57 25.11
C ARG A 490 -19.56 -21.39 24.18
N LEU A 491 -20.46 -21.54 23.20
CA LEU A 491 -20.86 -20.45 22.33
C LEU A 491 -21.69 -19.40 23.07
N ASP A 492 -22.52 -19.82 24.03
CA ASP A 492 -23.29 -18.91 24.90
C ASP A 492 -22.36 -18.11 25.82
N GLN A 493 -21.37 -18.75 26.45
CA GLN A 493 -20.34 -18.06 27.24
C GLN A 493 -19.51 -17.06 26.41
N VAL A 494 -19.26 -17.37 25.13
CA VAL A 494 -18.58 -16.47 24.21
C VAL A 494 -19.51 -15.32 23.78
N ALA A 495 -20.81 -15.57 23.64
CA ALA A 495 -21.79 -14.52 23.36
C ALA A 495 -21.88 -13.54 24.54
N GLU A 496 -21.96 -14.03 25.78
CA GLU A 496 -21.93 -13.19 27.00
C GLU A 496 -20.65 -12.34 27.09
N MET A 497 -19.50 -12.93 26.75
CA MET A 497 -18.23 -12.19 26.66
C MET A 497 -18.31 -11.06 25.61
N LEU A 498 -18.89 -11.33 24.44
CA LEU A 498 -19.04 -10.35 23.37
C LEU A 498 -20.05 -9.24 23.73
N ASP A 499 -21.12 -9.56 24.45
CA ASP A 499 -22.10 -8.59 24.96
C ASP A 499 -21.48 -7.68 26.03
N GLY A 500 -20.67 -8.23 26.94
CA GLY A 500 -19.89 -7.42 27.90
C GLY A 500 -18.90 -6.48 27.20
N VAL A 501 -18.29 -6.94 26.10
CA VAL A 501 -17.41 -6.12 25.25
C VAL A 501 -18.21 -5.06 24.50
N HIS A 502 -19.44 -5.35 24.07
CA HIS A 502 -20.33 -4.38 23.43
C HIS A 502 -20.61 -3.18 24.34
N GLY A 503 -20.89 -3.40 25.63
CA GLY A 503 -21.08 -2.30 26.59
C GLY A 503 -19.83 -1.42 26.79
N LEU A 504 -18.63 -2.03 26.77
CA LEU A 504 -17.36 -1.29 26.83
C LEU A 504 -17.08 -0.53 25.52
N LEU A 505 -17.46 -1.11 24.38
CA LEU A 505 -17.33 -0.50 23.07
C LEU A 505 -18.28 0.71 22.92
N ASP A 506 -19.53 0.60 23.37
CA ASP A 506 -20.48 1.72 23.37
C ASP A 506 -20.01 2.89 24.23
N ALA A 507 -19.44 2.61 25.41
CA ALA A 507 -18.82 3.63 26.27
C ALA A 507 -17.61 4.32 25.61
N VAL A 508 -16.98 3.67 24.64
CA VAL A 508 -15.86 4.22 23.87
C VAL A 508 -16.38 5.05 22.68
N GLY A 509 -17.55 4.81 22.12
CA GLY A 509 -18.21 5.75 21.19
C GLY A 509 -19.17 5.11 20.18
N GLU A 510 -20.30 4.60 20.65
CA GLU A 510 -21.38 4.00 19.83
C GLU A 510 -20.84 2.92 18.86
N LEU A 511 -20.28 1.88 19.45
CA LEU A 511 -19.59 0.78 18.78
C LEU A 511 -20.31 -0.53 19.14
N ALA A 512 -20.84 -1.20 18.13
CA ALA A 512 -21.58 -2.43 18.28
C ALA A 512 -20.85 -3.66 17.76
N VAL A 513 -21.01 -4.79 18.46
CA VAL A 513 -20.66 -6.11 17.95
C VAL A 513 -21.89 -6.66 17.23
N ALA A 514 -21.82 -6.84 15.91
CA ALA A 514 -22.91 -7.43 15.16
C ALA A 514 -22.93 -8.97 15.31
N ALA A 515 -24.09 -9.58 15.03
CA ALA A 515 -24.36 -10.99 15.28
C ALA A 515 -23.24 -11.91 14.75
N PRO A 516 -22.67 -12.79 15.61
CA PRO A 516 -21.53 -13.61 15.26
C PRO A 516 -21.90 -14.66 14.20
N ARG A 517 -20.95 -14.96 13.29
CA ARG A 517 -21.07 -16.10 12.38
C ARG A 517 -20.17 -17.24 12.86
N VAL A 518 -20.79 -18.39 13.17
CA VAL A 518 -20.08 -19.62 13.53
C VAL A 518 -19.63 -20.34 12.25
N LEU A 519 -18.32 -20.55 12.10
CA LEU A 519 -17.72 -21.30 11.00
C LEU A 519 -17.21 -22.64 11.52
N ARG A 520 -17.85 -23.73 11.11
CA ARG A 520 -17.40 -25.11 11.37
C ARG A 520 -16.52 -25.59 10.22
N ARG A 521 -15.26 -25.96 10.48
CA ARG A 521 -14.44 -26.73 9.53
C ARG A 521 -14.74 -28.22 9.74
N SER A 522 -15.66 -28.76 8.94
CA SER A 522 -15.82 -30.21 8.78
C SER A 522 -14.92 -30.69 7.63
N SER A 523 -14.17 -31.77 7.87
CA SER A 523 -13.19 -32.33 6.95
C SER A 523 -13.84 -33.05 5.76
N ARG A 524 -13.48 -32.64 4.54
CA ARG A 524 -13.26 -33.55 3.40
C ARG A 524 -12.13 -33.01 2.54
N LYS A 525 -11.01 -33.73 2.54
CA LYS A 525 -9.81 -33.48 1.72
C LYS A 525 -10.04 -33.89 0.24
N PRO A 526 -9.15 -33.52 -0.70
CA PRO A 526 -9.47 -33.15 -2.07
C PRO A 526 -9.56 -34.34 -3.03
N GLY A 527 -10.47 -34.28 -4.00
CA GLY A 527 -10.40 -35.14 -5.19
C GLY A 527 -11.74 -35.45 -5.85
N LYS A 528 -11.99 -34.78 -6.98
CA LYS A 528 -12.67 -35.23 -8.23
C LYS A 528 -13.69 -34.21 -8.76
N LYS A 529 -13.47 -33.87 -10.03
CA LYS A 529 -14.41 -33.17 -10.92
C LYS A 529 -15.76 -33.89 -10.92
N SER A 530 -16.85 -33.15 -10.74
CA SER A 530 -18.13 -33.48 -11.40
C SER A 530 -18.96 -32.22 -11.61
N LYS A 531 -19.53 -32.12 -12.81
CA LYS A 531 -20.41 -31.07 -13.32
C LYS A 531 -21.76 -31.13 -12.60
N ASN A 532 -22.36 -29.98 -12.26
CA ASN A 532 -23.73 -29.63 -12.67
C ASN A 532 -24.13 -28.20 -12.24
N LYS A 533 -24.89 -27.57 -13.16
CA LYS A 533 -25.53 -26.24 -13.17
C LYS A 533 -26.99 -26.41 -12.63
N PRO A 534 -27.90 -25.40 -12.61
CA PRO A 534 -28.03 -24.21 -11.73
C PRO A 534 -29.44 -24.04 -11.03
N LEU A 535 -29.59 -22.97 -10.23
CA LEU A 535 -30.82 -22.18 -9.87
C LEU A 535 -31.82 -22.74 -8.80
N PRO A 536 -32.69 -21.92 -8.15
CA PRO A 536 -32.95 -20.47 -8.31
C PRO A 536 -32.86 -19.61 -7.02
N VAL A 537 -32.62 -18.30 -7.21
CA VAL A 537 -32.87 -17.26 -6.19
C VAL A 537 -34.31 -16.79 -6.36
N SER A 538 -35.15 -17.04 -5.37
CA SER A 538 -36.52 -16.50 -5.30
C SER A 538 -36.47 -15.01 -5.01
N GLN A 539 -37.14 -14.25 -5.85
CA GLN A 539 -37.54 -12.87 -5.62
C GLN A 539 -38.46 -12.79 -4.39
N ALA A 540 -38.27 -11.77 -3.56
CA ALA A 540 -39.31 -11.17 -2.72
C ALA A 540 -38.87 -9.76 -2.27
N GLY A 541 -39.46 -8.74 -2.87
CA GLY A 541 -39.90 -7.52 -2.18
C GLY A 541 -41.39 -7.33 -2.50
N PRO A 542 -42.10 -6.27 -2.06
CA PRO A 542 -41.73 -5.17 -1.14
C PRO A 542 -42.76 -4.88 0.01
N ASP A 543 -42.35 -4.01 0.97
CA ASP A 543 -43.12 -3.00 1.77
C ASP A 543 -44.26 -3.41 2.76
N PRO A 544 -44.81 -2.51 3.63
CA PRO A 544 -44.34 -1.24 4.25
C PRO A 544 -44.70 -1.08 5.77
N LEU A 545 -44.45 0.12 6.34
CA LEU A 545 -45.00 0.74 7.59
C LEU A 545 -44.16 0.66 8.87
N LEU A 546 -43.69 1.83 9.34
CA LEU A 546 -44.13 2.40 10.63
C LEU A 546 -43.80 3.89 10.72
N VAL A 547 -44.88 4.65 10.84
CA VAL A 547 -44.96 6.08 11.18
C VAL A 547 -44.53 6.25 12.64
N GLY A 548 -43.71 7.27 12.92
CA GLY A 548 -43.39 7.74 14.28
C GLY A 548 -43.62 9.26 14.38
N PRO A 549 -44.03 9.78 15.55
CA PRO A 549 -44.74 11.05 15.67
C PRO A 549 -43.82 12.28 15.68
N ARG A 550 -44.36 13.41 15.21
CA ARG A 550 -43.82 14.75 15.45
C ARG A 550 -44.01 15.15 16.92
N PRO A 551 -43.06 15.86 17.54
CA PRO A 551 -43.34 16.78 18.63
C PRO A 551 -43.46 18.21 18.10
N ASP A 552 -44.59 18.84 18.42
CA ASP A 552 -44.88 20.26 18.22
C ASP A 552 -44.00 21.16 19.11
N GLY A 553 -43.72 22.37 18.63
CA GLY A 553 -43.46 23.51 19.52
C GLY A 553 -42.27 24.41 19.15
N GLU A 554 -42.40 25.22 18.10
CA GLU A 554 -41.93 26.62 18.14
C GLU A 554 -42.60 27.45 17.02
N PRO A 555 -42.89 28.76 17.25
CA PRO A 555 -43.93 29.51 16.55
C PRO A 555 -43.45 30.14 15.23
N ALA A 556 -44.42 30.33 14.32
CA ALA A 556 -44.26 30.99 13.03
C ALA A 556 -43.84 32.48 13.17
N PRO A 557 -43.11 33.04 12.18
CA PRO A 557 -42.63 34.41 12.21
C PRO A 557 -43.75 35.42 11.91
N PRO A 558 -43.64 36.68 12.38
CA PRO A 558 -44.65 37.69 12.13
C PRO A 558 -44.58 38.19 10.67
N GLU A 559 -45.73 38.17 10.01
CA GLU A 559 -46.00 39.02 8.85
C GLU A 559 -45.91 40.49 9.27
N ASN A 560 -45.24 41.31 8.47
CA ASN A 560 -45.52 42.74 8.45
C ASN A 560 -45.71 43.20 7.00
N PRO A 561 -46.74 44.02 6.74
CA PRO A 561 -47.22 44.37 5.41
C PRO A 561 -46.59 45.68 4.90
N ASP A 562 -46.91 45.99 3.64
CA ASP A 562 -46.75 47.26 2.93
C ASP A 562 -45.35 47.69 2.46
N GLY A 563 -45.30 48.00 1.15
CA GLY A 563 -44.73 49.27 0.69
C GLY A 563 -43.51 49.20 -0.22
N THR A 564 -43.78 49.31 -1.52
CA THR A 564 -42.94 49.85 -2.63
C THR A 564 -41.68 49.12 -3.07
#